data_AF-A0ABD0RTX5-F1
#
_entry.id   AF-A0ABD0RTX5-F1
#
_cell.length_a   1.000
_cell.length_b   1.000
_cell.length_c   1.000
_cell.angle_alpha   90.00
_cell.angle_beta   90.00
_cell.angle_gamma   90.00
#
_symmetry.space_group_name_H-M   'P 1'
#
loop_
_entity.id
_entity.type
_entity.pdbx_description
1 polymer ?
#
loop_
_entity_poly.entity_id
_entity_poly.type
_entity_poly.pdbx_seq_one_letter_code
_entity_poly.pdbx_strand_id
1 'polypeptide(L)'
;YNLPRRCLRHFFAVRKCFVFPQPATPQNMKRMEQLTEKELDSEFLQQANTFCHYIFASADPKTVSGGRTITGTALGNLAEVYVEAIRSGKVPCLENAVVSLAKIQNVRAMEEALQFYMTEMFSMAQLPMLPEELSNIHKTAEKKAIEVFITMSFNDNDQIYQKELMGKMFNQYQQMCQQNQEKSVKQCESVLHTVFDTLEKGVFDGSYLRPGGYRQYRDTLKQLTHDYKERTRSLIM
;
A
#
# COMPACT_ATOMS: atom_id res chain seq x y z
N TYR A 1 -34.91 -19.74 36.39
CA TYR A 1 -34.87 -20.48 35.11
C TYR A 1 -34.96 -19.62 33.83
N ASN A 2 -35.15 -18.30 33.88
CA ASN A 2 -35.36 -17.46 32.68
C ASN A 2 -34.10 -16.85 32.07
N LEU A 3 -33.01 -16.75 32.83
CA LEU A 3 -31.81 -16.03 32.40
C LEU A 3 -31.19 -16.62 31.11
N PRO A 4 -30.93 -17.94 30.97
CA PRO A 4 -30.36 -18.48 29.73
C PRO A 4 -31.22 -18.21 28.49
N ARG A 5 -32.55 -18.37 28.63
CA ARG A 5 -33.51 -18.11 27.55
C ARG A 5 -33.59 -16.64 27.17
N ARG A 6 -33.37 -15.72 28.11
CA ARG A 6 -33.30 -14.29 27.84
C ARG A 6 -32.02 -13.94 27.08
N CYS A 7 -30.87 -14.46 27.53
CA CYS A 7 -29.57 -14.24 26.88
C CYS A 7 -29.58 -14.73 25.43
N LEU A 8 -30.03 -15.97 25.17
CA LEU A 8 -30.14 -16.50 23.80
C LEU A 8 -31.02 -15.63 22.89
N ARG A 9 -32.13 -15.10 23.44
CA ARG A 9 -33.04 -14.24 22.69
C ARG A 9 -32.50 -12.84 22.43
N HIS A 10 -31.67 -12.31 23.33
CA HIS A 10 -31.11 -10.95 23.23
C HIS A 10 -29.80 -10.90 22.44
N PHE A 11 -28.90 -11.88 22.59
CA PHE A 11 -27.55 -11.81 22.02
C PHE A 11 -27.43 -12.31 20.58
N PHE A 12 -28.33 -13.20 20.14
CA PHE A 12 -28.28 -13.80 18.80
C PHE A 12 -29.48 -13.37 17.99
N ALA A 13 -29.28 -12.53 16.96
CA ALA A 13 -30.38 -12.00 16.16
C ALA A 13 -31.17 -13.10 15.42
N VAL A 14 -30.44 -14.01 14.77
CA VAL A 14 -31.00 -15.16 14.04
C VAL A 14 -30.76 -16.43 14.84
N ARG A 15 -31.78 -17.28 14.94
CA ARG A 15 -31.72 -18.56 15.66
C ARG A 15 -32.40 -19.63 14.81
N LYS A 16 -31.71 -20.74 14.56
CA LYS A 16 -32.22 -21.90 13.82
C LYS A 16 -31.95 -23.15 14.65
N CYS A 17 -32.90 -24.08 14.66
CA CYS A 17 -32.76 -25.37 15.34
C CYS A 17 -32.79 -26.48 14.29
N PHE A 18 -31.84 -27.41 14.39
CA PHE A 18 -31.80 -28.66 13.64
C PHE A 18 -31.84 -29.81 14.65
N VAL A 19 -32.69 -30.80 14.37
CA VAL A 19 -32.72 -32.06 15.11
C VAL A 19 -31.97 -33.10 14.29
N PHE A 20 -31.25 -34.01 14.92
CA PHE A 20 -30.52 -35.08 14.26
C PHE A 20 -30.95 -36.42 14.86
N PRO A 21 -31.34 -37.42 14.04
CA PRO A 21 -31.54 -38.77 14.52
C PRO A 21 -30.19 -39.41 14.89
N GLN A 22 -30.23 -40.58 15.51
CA GLN A 22 -29.02 -41.28 15.89
C GLN A 22 -28.23 -41.69 14.63
N PRO A 23 -26.94 -41.33 14.50
CA PRO A 23 -26.22 -41.51 13.25
C PRO A 23 -25.85 -42.96 12.93
N ALA A 24 -25.73 -43.82 13.95
CA ALA A 24 -25.42 -45.23 13.80
C ALA A 24 -25.84 -46.02 15.06
N THR A 25 -25.79 -47.35 14.98
CA THR A 25 -26.06 -48.23 16.13
C THR A 25 -25.07 -47.98 17.28
N PRO A 26 -25.44 -48.24 18.55
CA PRO A 26 -24.56 -48.00 19.71
C PRO A 26 -23.17 -48.66 19.62
N GLN A 27 -23.06 -49.83 18.97
CA GLN A 27 -21.79 -50.49 18.72
C GLN A 27 -20.92 -49.70 17.73
N ASN A 28 -21.53 -49.18 16.66
CA ASN A 28 -20.83 -48.39 15.64
C ASN A 28 -20.47 -46.99 16.11
N MET A 29 -21.24 -46.40 17.05
CA MET A 29 -20.96 -45.10 17.65
C MET A 29 -19.58 -45.00 18.33
N LYS A 30 -18.99 -46.13 18.75
CA LYS A 30 -17.64 -46.16 19.34
C LYS A 30 -16.51 -45.96 18.32
N ARG A 31 -16.81 -46.12 17.04
CA ARG A 31 -15.86 -46.08 15.91
C ARG A 31 -16.30 -45.11 14.82
N MET A 32 -16.99 -44.02 15.19
CA MET A 32 -17.60 -43.05 14.25
C MET A 32 -16.63 -42.53 13.18
N GLU A 33 -15.39 -42.22 13.55
CA GLU A 33 -14.37 -41.71 12.62
C GLU A 33 -13.94 -42.73 11.54
N GLN A 34 -14.25 -44.02 11.73
CA GLN A 34 -13.91 -45.11 10.83
C GLN A 34 -15.10 -45.53 9.93
N LEU A 35 -16.31 -45.06 10.23
CA LEU A 35 -17.50 -45.41 9.48
C LEU A 35 -17.53 -44.68 8.14
N THR A 36 -17.97 -45.38 7.11
CA THR A 36 -18.33 -44.79 5.82
C THR A 36 -19.77 -44.26 5.86
N GLU A 37 -20.12 -43.34 4.96
CA GLU A 37 -21.50 -42.83 4.87
C GLU A 37 -22.52 -43.95 4.68
N LYS A 38 -22.19 -45.04 3.98
CA LYS A 38 -23.09 -46.19 3.79
C LYS A 38 -23.43 -46.93 5.07
N GLU A 39 -22.63 -46.77 6.11
CA GLU A 39 -22.83 -47.38 7.43
C GLU A 39 -23.57 -46.44 8.39
N LEU A 40 -23.85 -45.21 7.97
CA LEU A 40 -24.63 -44.23 8.70
C LEU A 40 -26.11 -44.36 8.35
N ASP A 41 -26.94 -43.95 9.30
CA ASP A 41 -28.38 -43.86 9.11
C ASP A 41 -28.71 -42.86 7.98
N SER A 42 -29.59 -43.26 7.06
CA SER A 42 -29.93 -42.45 5.89
C SER A 42 -30.67 -41.17 6.23
N GLU A 43 -31.50 -41.19 7.28
CA GLU A 43 -32.22 -40.00 7.75
C GLU A 43 -31.25 -39.02 8.41
N PHE A 44 -30.28 -39.54 9.18
CA PHE A 44 -29.17 -38.73 9.71
C PHE A 44 -28.39 -38.04 8.59
N LEU A 45 -27.98 -38.79 7.55
CA LEU A 45 -27.24 -38.23 6.42
C LEU A 45 -28.04 -37.16 5.68
N GLN A 46 -29.32 -37.40 5.41
CA GLN A 46 -30.19 -36.43 4.77
C GLN A 46 -30.27 -35.13 5.59
N GLN A 47 -30.39 -35.27 6.91
CA GLN A 47 -30.49 -34.13 7.82
C GLN A 47 -29.16 -33.38 7.97
N ALA A 48 -28.03 -34.10 8.00
CA ALA A 48 -26.68 -33.51 7.96
C ALA A 48 -26.44 -32.72 6.67
N ASN A 49 -26.83 -33.27 5.52
CA ASN A 49 -26.77 -32.56 4.24
C ASN A 49 -27.65 -31.30 4.25
N THR A 50 -28.86 -31.39 4.79
CA THR A 50 -29.77 -30.24 4.93
C THR A 50 -29.15 -29.15 5.82
N PHE A 51 -28.53 -29.53 6.93
CA PHE A 51 -27.78 -28.60 7.79
C PHE A 51 -26.61 -27.95 7.06
N CYS A 52 -25.76 -28.72 6.39
CA CYS A 52 -24.60 -28.21 5.65
C CYS A 52 -25.04 -27.22 4.56
N HIS A 53 -26.06 -27.58 3.78
CA HIS A 53 -26.62 -26.69 2.76
C HIS A 53 -27.12 -25.38 3.36
N TYR A 54 -27.83 -25.43 4.50
CA TYR A 54 -28.27 -24.21 5.17
C TYR A 54 -27.09 -23.33 5.60
N ILE A 55 -26.05 -23.90 6.19
CA ILE A 55 -24.87 -23.13 6.63
C ILE A 55 -24.17 -22.49 5.43
N PHE A 56 -23.92 -23.25 4.35
CA PHE A 56 -23.26 -22.70 3.15
C PHE A 56 -24.09 -21.62 2.44
N ALA A 57 -25.42 -21.73 2.48
CA ALA A 57 -26.31 -20.75 1.86
C ALA A 57 -26.59 -19.51 2.74
N SER A 58 -26.49 -19.63 4.07
CA SER A 58 -26.99 -18.62 5.01
C SER A 58 -25.91 -17.97 5.89
N ALA A 59 -24.69 -18.51 5.93
CA ALA A 59 -23.62 -17.95 6.75
C ALA A 59 -23.00 -16.74 6.05
N ASP A 60 -23.21 -15.56 6.62
CA ASP A 60 -22.57 -14.34 6.15
C ASP A 60 -21.08 -14.32 6.47
N PRO A 61 -20.25 -13.68 5.65
CA PRO A 61 -18.86 -13.38 6.00
C PRO A 61 -18.80 -12.64 7.34
N LYS A 62 -17.78 -12.95 8.14
CA LYS A 62 -17.61 -12.28 9.43
C LYS A 62 -17.33 -10.80 9.22
N THR A 63 -18.14 -9.94 9.85
CA THR A 63 -17.96 -8.48 9.82
C THR A 63 -17.69 -7.91 11.21
N VAL A 64 -17.16 -6.69 11.24
CA VAL A 64 -17.07 -5.81 12.43
C VAL A 64 -18.01 -4.62 12.30
N SER A 65 -18.06 -3.78 13.35
CA SER A 65 -18.70 -2.46 13.30
C SER A 65 -18.34 -1.69 12.03
N GLY A 66 -19.34 -1.16 11.33
CA GLY A 66 -19.16 -0.49 10.03
C GLY A 66 -19.28 -1.43 8.82
N GLY A 67 -19.62 -2.71 9.01
CA GLY A 67 -19.95 -3.64 7.93
C GLY A 67 -18.74 -4.16 7.15
N ARG A 68 -17.51 -3.88 7.61
CA ARG A 68 -16.29 -4.39 6.97
C ARG A 68 -16.11 -5.88 7.24
N THR A 69 -15.93 -6.64 6.18
CA THR A 69 -15.57 -8.06 6.23
C THR A 69 -14.16 -8.24 6.79
N ILE A 70 -14.01 -9.20 7.69
CA ILE A 70 -12.73 -9.56 8.32
C ILE A 70 -11.94 -10.47 7.38
N THR A 71 -10.70 -10.07 7.07
CA THR A 71 -9.74 -10.89 6.33
C THR A 71 -9.03 -11.88 7.27
N GLY A 72 -8.33 -12.88 6.72
CA GLY A 72 -7.56 -13.84 7.54
C GLY A 72 -6.53 -13.16 8.46
N THR A 73 -5.79 -12.17 7.95
CA THR A 73 -4.84 -11.38 8.74
C THR A 73 -5.53 -10.61 9.87
N ALA A 74 -6.66 -9.95 9.57
CA ALA A 74 -7.41 -9.22 10.57
C ALA A 74 -7.97 -10.15 11.67
N LEU A 75 -8.41 -11.35 11.30
CA LEU A 75 -8.86 -12.37 12.25
C LEU A 75 -7.72 -12.83 13.17
N GLY A 76 -6.52 -13.07 12.63
CA GLY A 76 -5.34 -13.42 13.41
C GLY A 76 -4.98 -12.35 14.44
N ASN A 77 -4.93 -11.08 14.01
CA ASN A 77 -4.67 -9.94 14.89
C ASN A 77 -5.75 -9.81 15.99
N LEU A 78 -7.04 -10.02 15.67
CA LEU A 78 -8.11 -10.01 16.68
C LEU A 78 -7.94 -11.15 17.70
N ALA A 79 -7.55 -12.33 17.24
CA ALA A 79 -7.29 -13.45 18.12
C ALA A 79 -6.15 -13.12 19.11
N GLU A 80 -5.06 -12.52 18.64
CA GLU A 80 -3.96 -12.06 19.49
C GLU A 80 -4.43 -11.04 20.53
N VAL A 81 -5.18 -10.01 20.11
CA VAL A 81 -5.70 -8.98 21.03
C VAL A 81 -6.61 -9.58 22.10
N TYR A 82 -7.50 -10.50 21.74
CA TYR A 82 -8.39 -11.15 22.70
C TYR A 82 -7.65 -12.09 23.66
N VAL A 83 -6.73 -12.91 23.15
CA VAL A 83 -5.91 -13.80 23.97
C VAL A 83 -5.07 -13.00 24.95
N GLU A 84 -4.50 -11.86 24.52
CA GLU A 84 -3.71 -10.98 25.37
C GLU A 84 -4.56 -10.37 26.50
N ALA A 85 -5.78 -9.93 26.19
CA ALA A 85 -6.70 -9.40 27.19
C ALA A 85 -7.00 -10.46 28.26
N ILE A 86 -7.33 -11.68 27.85
CA ILE A 86 -7.61 -12.81 28.76
C ILE A 86 -6.37 -13.12 29.61
N ARG A 87 -5.20 -13.26 28.97
CA ARG A 87 -3.92 -13.54 29.65
C ARG A 87 -3.59 -12.48 30.69
N SER A 88 -3.90 -11.22 30.40
CA SER A 88 -3.68 -10.09 31.30
C SER A 88 -4.76 -9.92 32.39
N GLY A 89 -5.72 -10.84 32.52
CA GLY A 89 -6.85 -10.73 33.46
C GLY A 89 -7.86 -9.64 33.11
N LYS A 90 -7.80 -9.09 31.89
CA LYS A 90 -8.74 -8.08 31.37
C LYS A 90 -9.89 -8.78 30.63
N VAL A 91 -11.03 -8.10 30.55
CA VAL A 91 -12.19 -8.59 29.77
C VAL A 91 -11.97 -8.24 28.28
N PRO A 92 -12.09 -9.21 27.35
CA PRO A 92 -12.11 -8.93 25.92
C PRO A 92 -13.22 -7.92 25.56
N CYS A 93 -12.84 -6.82 24.92
CA CYS A 93 -13.77 -5.77 24.49
C CYS A 93 -13.68 -5.62 22.97
N LEU A 94 -14.82 -5.77 22.30
CA LEU A 94 -14.93 -5.74 20.83
C LEU A 94 -14.47 -4.38 20.29
N GLU A 95 -14.92 -3.29 20.90
CA GLU A 95 -14.59 -1.93 20.49
C GLU A 95 -13.08 -1.68 20.60
N ASN A 96 -12.48 -2.04 21.74
CA ASN A 96 -11.04 -1.89 21.94
C ASN A 96 -10.23 -2.75 20.96
N ALA A 97 -10.71 -3.96 20.65
CA ALA A 97 -10.04 -4.85 19.71
C ALA A 97 -10.11 -4.33 18.28
N VAL A 98 -11.25 -3.79 17.85
CA VAL A 98 -11.42 -3.18 16.52
C VAL A 98 -10.55 -1.93 16.37
N VAL A 99 -10.46 -1.08 17.40
CA VAL A 99 -9.58 0.11 17.39
C VAL A 99 -8.12 -0.29 17.33
N SER A 100 -7.72 -1.29 18.12
CA SER A 100 -6.34 -1.79 18.14
C SER A 100 -5.96 -2.42 16.80
N LEU A 101 -6.87 -3.23 16.23
CA LEU A 101 -6.74 -3.80 14.90
C LEU A 101 -6.58 -2.71 13.83
N ALA A 102 -7.44 -1.69 13.83
CA ALA A 102 -7.37 -0.58 12.89
C ALA A 102 -6.01 0.11 12.93
N LYS A 103 -5.51 0.40 14.14
CA LYS A 103 -4.18 0.98 14.32
C LYS A 103 -3.06 0.11 13.73
N ILE A 104 -3.01 -1.17 14.08
CA ILE A 104 -1.98 -2.11 13.59
C ILE A 104 -2.03 -2.21 12.07
N GLN A 105 -3.22 -2.40 11.52
CA GLN A 105 -3.42 -2.61 10.09
C GLN A 105 -3.11 -1.34 9.28
N ASN A 106 -3.51 -0.16 9.76
CA ASN A 106 -3.27 1.10 9.04
C ASN A 106 -1.81 1.55 9.07
N VAL A 107 -1.09 1.31 10.17
CA VAL A 107 0.37 1.54 10.22
C VAL A 107 1.05 0.68 9.17
N ARG A 108 0.74 -0.62 9.15
CA ARG A 108 1.30 -1.54 8.16
C ARG A 108 0.93 -1.16 6.73
N ALA A 109 -0.34 -0.83 6.47
CA ALA A 109 -0.80 -0.41 5.16
C ALA A 109 -0.07 0.86 4.66
N MET A 110 0.18 1.81 5.56
CA MET A 110 0.96 3.02 5.24
C MET A 110 2.42 2.68 4.91
N GLU A 111 3.07 1.83 5.69
CA GLU A 111 4.46 1.41 5.45
C GLU A 111 4.62 0.69 4.11
N GLU A 112 3.73 -0.27 3.82
CA GLU A 112 3.75 -1.01 2.55
C GLU A 112 3.45 -0.10 1.35
N ALA A 113 2.48 0.81 1.47
CA ALA A 113 2.16 1.78 0.42
C ALA A 113 3.31 2.77 0.16
N LEU A 114 3.97 3.27 1.22
CA LEU A 114 5.12 4.15 1.08
C LEU A 114 6.31 3.43 0.44
N GLN A 115 6.57 2.18 0.84
CA GLN A 115 7.63 1.37 0.23
C GLN A 115 7.35 1.14 -1.26
N PHE A 116 6.10 0.81 -1.61
CA PHE A 116 5.67 0.67 -3.00
C PHE A 116 5.91 1.97 -3.79
N TYR A 117 5.49 3.12 -3.24
CA TYR A 117 5.72 4.43 -3.85
C TYR A 117 7.21 4.68 -4.12
N MET A 118 8.07 4.45 -3.12
CA MET A 118 9.50 4.65 -3.27
C MET A 118 10.10 3.74 -4.34
N THR A 119 9.72 2.46 -4.37
CA THR A 119 10.20 1.51 -5.38
C THR A 119 9.79 1.93 -6.79
N GLU A 120 8.54 2.37 -7.00
CA GLU A 120 8.08 2.90 -8.29
C GLU A 120 8.84 4.18 -8.69
N MET A 121 9.04 5.11 -7.75
CA MET A 121 9.76 6.35 -8.01
C MET A 121 11.21 6.10 -8.41
N PHE A 122 11.92 5.23 -7.68
CA PHE A 122 13.32 4.92 -7.97
C PHE A 122 13.52 4.08 -9.23
N SER A 123 12.55 3.24 -9.60
CA SER A 123 12.65 2.41 -10.81
C SER A 123 12.43 3.23 -12.08
N MET A 124 11.59 4.26 -12.03
CA MET A 124 11.23 5.08 -13.19
C MET A 124 12.05 6.37 -13.32
N ALA A 125 12.52 6.97 -12.22
CA ALA A 125 13.21 8.26 -12.26
C ALA A 125 14.72 8.10 -12.50
N GLN A 126 15.22 8.69 -13.58
CA GLN A 126 16.65 8.84 -13.85
C GLN A 126 17.02 10.31 -13.85
N LEU A 127 17.68 10.76 -12.77
CA LEU A 127 18.01 12.18 -12.59
C LEU A 127 19.39 12.54 -13.18
N PRO A 128 19.56 13.71 -13.84
CA PRO A 128 18.54 14.74 -13.99
C PRO A 128 17.56 14.48 -15.14
N MET A 129 16.32 14.93 -14.99
CA MET A 129 15.25 14.83 -15.98
C MET A 129 14.32 16.04 -15.95
N LEU A 130 13.41 16.14 -16.92
CA LEU A 130 12.45 17.23 -16.99
C LEU A 130 11.50 17.23 -15.78
N PRO A 131 11.18 18.39 -15.19
CA PRO A 131 10.25 18.48 -14.06
C PRO A 131 8.88 17.88 -14.35
N GLU A 132 8.38 18.03 -15.59
CA GLU A 132 7.10 17.50 -16.02
C GLU A 132 7.10 15.97 -16.03
N GLU A 133 8.18 15.35 -16.49
CA GLU A 133 8.34 13.89 -16.49
C GLU A 133 8.39 13.35 -15.07
N LEU A 134 9.19 13.98 -14.19
CA LEU A 134 9.28 13.61 -12.78
C LEU A 134 7.93 13.77 -12.06
N SER A 135 7.18 14.83 -12.37
CA SER A 135 5.82 15.04 -11.85
C SER A 135 4.83 13.96 -12.33
N ASN A 136 4.93 13.54 -13.59
CA ASN A 136 4.07 12.48 -14.13
C ASN A 136 4.36 11.11 -13.51
N ILE A 137 5.64 10.80 -13.26
CA ILE A 137 6.04 9.60 -12.51
C ILE A 137 5.46 9.65 -11.10
N HIS A 138 5.63 10.76 -10.38
CA HIS A 138 5.07 10.95 -9.04
C HIS A 138 3.55 10.71 -8.98
N LYS A 139 2.77 11.35 -9.87
CA LYS A 139 1.31 11.17 -9.92
C LYS A 139 0.91 9.71 -10.13
N THR A 140 1.65 8.99 -10.98
CA THR A 140 1.39 7.58 -11.26
C THR A 140 1.72 6.70 -10.06
N ALA A 141 2.88 6.91 -9.44
CA ALA A 141 3.32 6.17 -8.25
C ALA A 141 2.40 6.44 -7.04
N GLU A 142 2.03 7.70 -6.81
CA GLU A 142 1.13 8.12 -5.74
C GLU A 142 -0.24 7.44 -5.87
N LYS A 143 -0.85 7.47 -7.07
CA LYS A 143 -2.14 6.82 -7.31
C LYS A 143 -2.10 5.33 -6.96
N LYS A 144 -1.10 4.61 -7.45
CA LYS A 144 -0.96 3.17 -7.18
C LYS A 144 -0.68 2.89 -5.69
N ALA A 145 0.13 3.70 -5.03
CA ALA A 145 0.39 3.57 -3.60
C ALA A 145 -0.89 3.80 -2.75
N ILE A 146 -1.73 4.75 -3.14
CA ILE A 146 -3.04 4.97 -2.51
C ILE A 146 -3.95 3.74 -2.71
N GLU A 147 -3.96 3.12 -3.89
CA GLU A 147 -4.73 1.90 -4.15
C GLU A 147 -4.25 0.73 -3.24
N VAL A 148 -2.93 0.58 -3.05
CA VAL A 148 -2.36 -0.39 -2.09
C VAL A 148 -2.84 -0.09 -0.68
N PHE A 149 -2.75 1.17 -0.23
CA PHE A 149 -3.21 1.58 1.09
C PHE A 149 -4.70 1.30 1.29
N ILE A 150 -5.56 1.67 0.34
CA ILE A 150 -7.02 1.47 0.44
C ILE A 150 -7.34 -0.02 0.59
N THR A 151 -6.67 -0.88 -0.17
CA THR A 151 -6.89 -2.33 -0.16
C THR A 151 -6.54 -2.95 1.19
N MET A 152 -5.52 -2.41 1.86
CA MET A 152 -4.99 -2.98 3.10
C MET A 152 -5.49 -2.31 4.37
N SER A 153 -5.86 -1.04 4.30
CA SER A 153 -6.29 -0.23 5.43
C SER A 153 -7.59 -0.74 6.05
N PHE A 154 -7.73 -0.52 7.36
CA PHE A 154 -8.88 -0.93 8.13
C PHE A 154 -9.37 0.19 9.05
N ASN A 155 -10.61 0.63 8.80
CA ASN A 155 -11.37 1.56 9.64
C ASN A 155 -10.67 2.92 9.92
N ASP A 156 -9.93 3.47 8.94
CA ASP A 156 -9.33 4.81 9.00
C ASP A 156 -10.36 5.93 8.71
N ASN A 157 -11.41 6.03 9.54
CA ASN A 157 -12.55 6.92 9.25
C ASN A 157 -12.18 8.41 9.23
N ASP A 158 -11.23 8.82 10.08
CA ASP A 158 -10.75 10.21 10.17
C ASP A 158 -9.61 10.53 9.16
N GLN A 159 -9.23 9.52 8.36
CA GLN A 159 -8.15 9.58 7.37
C GLN A 159 -6.81 9.99 7.97
N ILE A 160 -6.55 9.60 9.22
CA ILE A 160 -5.33 10.00 9.94
C ILE A 160 -4.11 9.39 9.24
N TYR A 161 -4.19 8.09 8.94
CA TYR A 161 -3.09 7.35 8.32
C TYR A 161 -2.97 7.68 6.84
N GLN A 162 -4.09 7.87 6.15
CA GLN A 162 -4.06 8.31 4.75
C GLN A 162 -3.37 9.69 4.60
N LYS A 163 -3.69 10.66 5.47
CA LYS A 163 -3.04 11.99 5.44
C LYS A 163 -1.56 11.89 5.79
N GLU A 164 -1.19 11.06 6.75
CA GLU A 164 0.21 10.82 7.10
C GLU A 164 0.98 10.20 5.91
N LEU A 165 0.40 9.22 5.22
CA LEU A 165 0.96 8.63 4.01
C LEU A 165 1.18 9.68 2.91
N MET A 166 0.16 10.50 2.63
CA MET A 166 0.26 11.60 1.65
C MET A 166 1.38 12.59 2.00
N GLY A 167 1.49 12.97 3.28
CA GLY A 167 2.57 13.83 3.76
C GLY A 167 3.96 13.21 3.56
N LYS A 168 4.11 11.91 3.83
CA LYS A 168 5.37 11.19 3.61
C LYS A 168 5.73 11.12 2.11
N MET A 169 4.78 10.80 1.24
CA MET A 169 5.01 10.77 -0.21
C MET A 169 5.37 12.16 -0.76
N PHE A 170 4.70 13.20 -0.28
CA PHE A 170 5.01 14.59 -0.66
C PHE A 170 6.44 14.98 -0.26
N ASN A 171 6.87 14.67 0.97
CA ASN A 171 8.24 14.95 1.41
C ASN A 171 9.28 14.20 0.56
N GLN A 172 9.02 12.94 0.22
CA GLN A 172 9.89 12.15 -0.67
C GLN A 172 9.97 12.77 -2.08
N TYR A 173 8.83 13.21 -2.62
CA TYR A 173 8.78 13.90 -3.91
C TYR A 173 9.61 15.19 -3.91
N GLN A 174 9.45 16.03 -2.88
CA GLN A 174 10.23 17.26 -2.74
C GLN A 174 11.73 17.01 -2.69
N GLN A 175 12.17 15.97 -1.97
CA GLN A 175 13.58 15.57 -1.93
C GLN A 175 14.10 15.15 -3.30
N MET A 176 13.33 14.37 -4.05
CA MET A 176 13.70 14.00 -5.42
C MET A 176 13.74 15.21 -6.36
N CYS A 177 12.82 16.17 -6.24
CA CYS A 177 12.88 17.42 -7.01
C CYS A 177 14.17 18.22 -6.72
N GLN A 178 14.55 18.33 -5.45
CA GLN A 178 15.79 19.00 -5.06
C GLN A 178 17.01 18.28 -5.66
N GLN A 179 17.10 16.96 -5.51
CA GLN A 179 18.19 16.16 -6.08
C GLN A 179 18.24 16.28 -7.61
N ASN A 180 17.07 16.36 -8.26
CA ASN A 180 16.97 16.54 -9.70
C ASN A 180 17.60 17.88 -10.13
N GLN A 181 17.25 18.96 -9.43
CA GLN A 181 17.81 20.29 -9.68
C GLN A 181 19.31 20.32 -9.43
N GLU A 182 19.79 19.78 -8.29
CA GLU A 182 21.22 19.77 -7.97
C GLU A 182 22.04 19.01 -9.01
N LYS A 183 21.55 17.87 -9.50
CA LYS A 183 22.21 17.12 -10.58
C LYS A 183 22.17 17.88 -11.90
N SER A 184 21.06 18.54 -12.19
CA SER A 184 20.91 19.37 -13.39
C SER A 184 21.94 20.50 -13.42
N VAL A 185 22.06 21.26 -12.32
CA VAL A 185 23.04 22.35 -12.18
C VAL A 185 24.46 21.83 -12.37
N LYS A 186 24.85 20.75 -11.67
CA LYS A 186 26.18 20.15 -11.81
C LYS A 186 26.50 19.74 -13.25
N GLN A 187 25.52 19.17 -13.96
CA GLN A 187 25.69 18.78 -15.35
C GLN A 187 25.79 20.01 -16.27
N CYS A 188 24.96 21.03 -16.06
CA CYS A 188 25.03 22.30 -16.77
C CYS A 188 26.39 23.00 -16.60
N GLU A 189 26.93 23.06 -15.38
CA GLU A 189 28.25 23.62 -15.07
C GLU A 189 29.36 22.85 -15.79
N SER A 190 29.32 21.52 -15.76
CA SER A 190 30.29 20.66 -16.45
C SER A 190 30.27 20.87 -17.98
N VAL A 191 29.08 20.96 -18.57
CA VAL A 191 28.91 21.23 -20.01
C VAL A 191 29.38 22.64 -20.35
N LEU A 192 29.07 23.64 -19.50
CA LEU A 192 29.51 25.03 -19.69
C LEU A 192 31.03 25.12 -19.77
N HIS A 193 31.75 24.56 -18.79
CA HIS A 193 33.20 24.51 -18.79
C HIS A 193 33.73 23.81 -20.04
N THR A 194 33.17 22.66 -20.40
CA THR A 194 33.64 21.89 -21.57
C THR A 194 33.44 22.66 -22.89
N VAL A 195 32.31 23.34 -23.06
CA VAL A 195 31.96 24.04 -24.30
C VAL A 195 32.74 25.35 -24.42
N PHE A 196 32.92 26.10 -23.33
CA PHE A 196 33.53 27.43 -23.37
C PHE A 196 35.03 27.49 -23.05
N ASP A 197 35.66 26.39 -22.61
CA ASP A 197 37.09 26.31 -22.30
C ASP A 197 37.99 26.84 -23.45
N THR A 198 37.66 26.52 -24.70
CA THR A 198 38.43 27.00 -25.87
C THR A 198 38.28 28.51 -26.07
N LEU A 199 37.10 29.06 -25.78
CA LEU A 199 36.86 30.50 -25.86
C LEU A 199 37.62 31.25 -24.77
N GLU A 200 37.57 30.75 -23.52
CA GLU A 200 38.27 31.32 -22.37
C GLU A 200 39.78 31.37 -22.60
N LYS A 201 40.38 30.25 -23.04
CA LYS A 201 41.82 30.20 -23.41
C LYS A 201 42.14 31.17 -24.54
N GLY A 202 41.32 31.21 -25.60
CA GLY A 202 41.53 32.13 -26.71
C GLY A 202 41.45 33.61 -26.31
N VAL A 203 40.60 33.96 -25.35
CA VAL A 203 40.55 35.32 -24.78
C VAL A 203 41.80 35.61 -23.94
N PHE A 204 42.19 34.66 -23.07
CA PHE A 204 43.36 34.79 -22.19
C PHE A 204 44.65 34.95 -22.98
N ASP A 205 44.84 34.17 -24.04
CA ASP A 205 46.03 34.20 -24.90
C ASP A 205 46.04 35.40 -25.88
N GLY A 206 45.03 36.28 -25.82
CA GLY A 206 44.93 37.45 -26.69
C GLY A 206 44.61 37.13 -28.15
N SER A 207 44.11 35.93 -28.46
CA SER A 207 43.85 35.47 -29.84
C SER A 207 42.86 36.34 -30.61
N TYR A 208 42.02 37.11 -29.90
CA TYR A 208 41.03 38.01 -30.49
C TYR A 208 41.49 39.47 -30.56
N LEU A 209 42.69 39.82 -30.07
CA LEU A 209 43.23 41.20 -30.03
C LEU A 209 43.94 41.57 -31.35
N ARG A 210 43.26 41.35 -32.47
CA ARG A 210 43.75 41.64 -33.82
C ARG A 210 42.65 42.28 -34.67
N PRO A 211 42.97 43.01 -35.77
CA PRO A 211 41.96 43.50 -36.71
C PRO A 211 41.02 42.37 -37.14
N GLY A 212 39.70 42.57 -36.98
CA GLY A 212 38.67 41.56 -37.26
C GLY A 212 38.38 40.56 -36.13
N GLY A 213 39.18 40.53 -35.06
CA GLY A 213 39.06 39.56 -33.96
C GLY A 213 37.74 39.66 -33.18
N TYR A 214 37.15 40.86 -33.06
CA TYR A 214 35.83 41.03 -32.44
C TYR A 214 34.71 40.29 -33.20
N ARG A 215 34.74 40.31 -34.54
CA ARG A 215 33.75 39.57 -35.35
C ARG A 215 33.92 38.07 -35.12
N GLN A 216 35.15 37.58 -35.16
CA GLN A 216 35.46 36.17 -34.90
C GLN A 216 35.01 35.73 -33.49
N TYR A 217 35.29 36.52 -32.45
CA TYR A 217 34.82 36.25 -31.09
C TYR A 217 33.29 36.11 -31.02
N ARG A 218 32.55 37.04 -31.65
CA ARG A 218 31.09 37.00 -31.66
C ARG A 218 30.53 35.77 -32.35
N ASP A 219 31.13 35.36 -33.47
CA ASP A 219 30.67 34.21 -34.23
C ASP A 219 30.95 32.91 -33.46
N THR A 220 32.15 32.76 -32.86
CA THR A 220 32.48 31.65 -31.97
C THR A 220 31.54 31.62 -30.76
N LEU A 221 31.30 32.76 -30.10
CA LEU A 221 30.40 32.83 -28.94
C LEU A 221 28.98 32.39 -29.30
N LYS A 222 28.45 32.79 -30.46
CA LYS A 222 27.13 32.36 -30.92
C LYS A 222 27.08 30.85 -31.16
N GLN A 223 28.10 30.29 -31.81
CA GLN A 223 28.20 28.86 -32.07
C GLN A 223 28.24 28.06 -30.76
N LEU A 224 29.13 28.42 -29.84
CA LEU A 224 29.26 27.75 -28.54
C LEU A 224 28.00 27.90 -27.68
N THR A 225 27.31 29.04 -27.76
CA THR A 225 26.01 29.23 -27.10
C THR A 225 24.95 28.29 -27.67
N HIS A 226 24.95 28.04 -28.98
CA HIS A 226 24.06 27.06 -29.60
C HIS A 226 24.42 25.63 -29.16
N ASP A 227 25.70 25.28 -29.20
CA ASP A 227 26.21 23.96 -28.78
C ASP A 227 25.89 23.67 -27.31
N TYR A 228 26.02 24.66 -26.43
CA TYR A 228 25.62 24.55 -25.03
C TYR A 228 24.13 24.25 -24.90
N LYS A 229 23.26 25.03 -25.55
CA LYS A 229 21.81 24.87 -25.50
C LYS A 229 21.35 23.51 -26.02
N GLU A 230 21.97 22.99 -27.09
CA GLU A 230 21.67 21.66 -27.59
C GLU A 230 22.06 20.57 -26.58
N ARG A 231 23.20 20.72 -25.91
CA ARG A 231 23.68 19.75 -24.91
C ARG A 231 22.95 19.81 -23.57
N THR A 232 22.30 20.93 -23.23
CA THR A 232 21.56 21.12 -21.96
C THR A 232 20.05 21.12 -22.13
N ARG A 233 19.52 20.85 -23.34
CA ARG A 233 18.08 20.96 -23.65
C ARG A 233 17.16 20.12 -22.76
N SER A 234 17.62 18.98 -22.26
CA SER A 234 16.87 18.08 -21.38
C SER A 234 17.05 18.36 -19.89
N LEU A 235 17.85 19.38 -19.54
CA LEU A 235 18.19 19.75 -18.18
C LEU A 235 17.31 20.91 -17.70
N ILE A 236 17.11 20.97 -16.39
CA ILE A 236 16.50 22.10 -15.72
C ILE A 236 17.51 23.25 -15.74
N MET A 237 17.20 24.31 -16.50
CA MET A 237 17.92 25.60 -16.44
C MET A 237 17.29 26.53 -15.41
#